data_AF-A0A0Q8ZFY1-F1
#
_entry.id   AF-A0A0Q8ZFY1-F1
#
_cell.length_a   1.000
_cell.length_b   1.000
_cell.length_c   1.000
_cell.angle_alpha   90.00
_cell.angle_beta   90.00
_cell.angle_gamma   90.00
#
_symmetry.space_group_name_H-M   'P 1'
#
loop_
_entity.id
_entity.type
_entity.pdbx_description
1 polymer ?
#
loop_
_entity_poly.entity_id
_entity_poly.type
_entity_poly.pdbx_seq_one_letter_code
_entity_poly.pdbx_strand_id
1 'polypeptide(L)'
;MKRSASVLLAGMAVGAMLVGCSPSVTGGDTKCEDFIGQDEKTQNEAVAKMLKDEKGTDAAQLEVTGTRLAVQTWCQTAGTPESKIKEAPHL
;
A
#
# COMPACT_ATOMS: atom_id res chain seq x y z
N MET A 1 18.41 42.31 21.83
CA MET A 1 19.74 41.92 21.35
C MET A 1 19.84 40.40 21.32
N LYS A 2 20.22 39.81 20.17
CA LYS A 2 20.96 38.52 20.00
C LYS A 2 20.23 37.23 20.45
N ARG A 3 20.10 36.12 19.71
CA ARG A 3 20.80 35.52 18.54
C ARG A 3 19.78 34.52 17.92
N SER A 4 19.43 34.57 16.63
CA SER A 4 20.12 33.94 15.49
C SER A 4 20.23 32.40 15.54
N ALA A 5 19.70 31.78 14.48
CA ALA A 5 20.06 30.50 13.88
C ALA A 5 19.52 29.20 14.52
N SER A 6 18.32 28.80 14.10
CA SER A 6 17.98 27.38 13.99
C SER A 6 18.25 26.93 12.55
N VAL A 7 19.06 25.89 12.48
CA VAL A 7 19.84 25.40 11.34
C VAL A 7 18.96 24.78 10.26
N LEU A 8 19.29 25.12 9.01
CA LEU A 8 18.90 24.40 7.80
C LEU A 8 19.39 22.95 7.89
N LEU A 9 18.46 22.02 7.98
CA LEU A 9 18.67 20.62 7.56
C LEU A 9 17.54 20.27 6.58
N ALA A 10 17.56 20.94 5.43
CA ALA A 10 16.92 20.43 4.22
C ALA A 10 17.78 19.26 3.70
N GLY A 11 17.66 18.12 4.40
CA GLY A 11 18.19 16.84 3.95
C GLY A 11 17.31 16.33 2.82
N MET A 12 17.80 16.48 1.60
CA MET A 12 17.19 15.95 0.40
C MET A 12 17.30 14.42 0.40
N ALA A 13 16.28 13.74 0.93
CA ALA A 13 15.94 12.37 0.56
C ALA A 13 14.69 12.42 -0.32
N VAL A 14 14.89 12.83 -1.57
CA VAL A 14 13.90 12.71 -2.64
C VAL A 14 13.89 11.24 -3.03
N GLY A 15 12.92 10.47 -2.50
CA GLY A 15 12.86 9.04 -2.80
C GLY A 15 11.64 8.27 -2.28
N ALA A 16 10.56 8.91 -1.81
CA ALA A 16 9.41 8.16 -1.29
C ALA A 16 8.05 8.85 -1.40
N MET A 17 7.81 9.70 -2.41
CA MET A 17 6.53 10.41 -2.54
C MET A 17 5.99 10.39 -3.97
N LEU A 18 5.87 9.20 -4.57
CA LEU A 18 5.11 9.02 -5.82
C LEU A 18 4.21 7.77 -5.80
N VAL A 19 3.83 7.24 -4.63
CA VAL A 19 2.63 6.40 -4.54
C VAL A 19 1.52 7.31 -4.04
N GLY A 20 0.57 7.62 -4.91
CA GLY A 20 -0.51 8.57 -4.62
C GLY A 20 -1.28 8.13 -3.39
N CYS A 21 -1.19 8.92 -2.32
CA CYS A 21 -2.11 8.81 -1.17
C CYS A 21 -3.50 9.26 -1.62
N SER A 22 -4.19 8.40 -2.39
CA SER A 22 -5.65 8.38 -2.33
C SER A 22 -5.99 8.05 -0.87
N PRO A 23 -6.71 8.91 -0.13
CA PRO A 23 -6.98 8.70 1.30
C PRO A 23 -7.71 7.37 1.58
N SER A 24 -8.28 6.74 0.55
CA SER A 24 -8.92 5.42 0.58
C SER A 24 -7.97 4.23 0.55
N VAL A 25 -6.67 4.41 0.23
CA VAL A 25 -5.71 3.33 0.07
C VAL A 25 -4.89 3.16 1.35
N THR A 26 -5.39 2.34 2.27
CA THR A 26 -4.71 2.03 3.54
C THR A 26 -3.67 0.91 3.41
N GLY A 27 -3.37 0.47 2.19
CA GLY A 27 -2.44 -0.62 1.93
C GLY A 27 -2.98 -1.94 2.48
N GLY A 28 -2.17 -2.65 3.27
CA GLY A 28 -2.53 -3.94 3.85
C GLY A 28 -3.77 -3.93 4.76
N ASP A 29 -4.15 -2.76 5.29
CA ASP A 29 -5.33 -2.58 6.14
C ASP A 29 -6.63 -2.33 5.33
N THR A 30 -6.58 -2.36 4.00
CA THR A 30 -7.78 -2.27 3.15
C THR A 30 -8.68 -3.46 3.43
N LYS A 31 -9.98 -3.23 3.62
CA LYS A 31 -10.96 -4.30 3.82
C LYS A 31 -11.26 -5.01 2.50
N CYS A 32 -11.62 -6.28 2.56
CA CYS A 32 -11.99 -7.07 1.38
C CYS A 32 -13.18 -6.47 0.62
N GLU A 33 -14.19 -5.95 1.32
CA GLU A 33 -15.34 -5.27 0.68
C GLU A 33 -14.88 -4.05 -0.14
N ASP A 34 -14.06 -3.20 0.47
CA ASP A 34 -13.51 -2.01 -0.18
C ASP A 34 -12.60 -2.39 -1.35
N PHE A 35 -11.73 -3.39 -1.15
CA PHE A 35 -10.75 -3.82 -2.16
C PHE A 35 -11.42 -4.39 -3.41
N ILE A 36 -12.44 -5.24 -3.26
CA ILE A 36 -13.19 -5.81 -4.40
C ILE A 36 -13.98 -4.71 -5.12
N GLY A 37 -14.51 -3.73 -4.38
CA GLY A 37 -15.28 -2.61 -4.94
C GLY A 37 -14.44 -1.55 -5.67
N GLN A 38 -13.12 -1.55 -5.49
CA GLN A 38 -12.18 -0.62 -6.13
C GLN A 38 -11.85 -1.04 -7.56
N ASP A 39 -11.45 -0.08 -8.40
CA ASP A 39 -10.89 -0.38 -9.72
C ASP A 39 -9.49 -1.01 -9.62
N GLU A 40 -9.06 -1.66 -10.71
CA GLU A 40 -7.79 -2.37 -10.77
C GLU A 40 -6.57 -1.51 -10.40
N LYS A 41 -6.57 -0.23 -10.76
CA LYS A 41 -5.43 0.65 -10.45
C LYS A 41 -5.35 0.87 -8.94
N THR A 42 -6.46 1.18 -8.29
CA THR A 42 -6.50 1.38 -6.83
C THR A 42 -6.19 0.08 -6.08
N GLN A 43 -6.65 -1.07 -6.57
CA GLN A 43 -6.26 -2.37 -6.00
C GLN A 43 -4.74 -2.61 -6.11
N ASN A 44 -4.13 -2.30 -7.26
CA ASN A 44 -2.68 -2.40 -7.44
C ASN A 44 -1.93 -1.46 -6.49
N GLU A 45 -2.42 -0.24 -6.26
CA GLU A 45 -1.84 0.71 -5.30
C GLU A 45 -1.89 0.17 -3.86
N ALA A 46 -3.03 -0.41 -3.45
CA ALA A 46 -3.18 -1.02 -2.13
C ALA A 46 -2.22 -2.20 -1.93
N VAL A 47 -2.11 -3.08 -2.92
CA VAL A 47 -1.22 -4.26 -2.88
C VAL A 47 0.25 -3.85 -2.95
N ALA A 48 0.62 -2.90 -3.81
CA ALA A 48 1.99 -2.40 -3.88
C ALA A 48 2.41 -1.76 -2.55
N LYS A 49 1.52 -0.99 -1.93
CA LYS A 49 1.75 -0.45 -0.58
C LYS A 49 1.88 -1.55 0.47
N MET A 50 0.99 -2.55 0.47
CA MET A 50 1.05 -3.70 1.39
C MET A 50 2.40 -4.42 1.29
N LEU A 51 2.79 -4.83 0.07
CA LEU A 51 4.05 -5.52 -0.17
C LEU A 51 5.27 -4.66 0.21
N LYS A 52 5.20 -3.34 -0.01
CA LYS A 52 6.26 -2.42 0.41
C LYS A 52 6.37 -2.30 1.93
N ASP A 53 5.24 -2.20 2.63
CA ASP A 53 5.22 -2.11 4.09
C ASP A 53 5.78 -3.41 4.72
N GLU A 54 5.55 -4.56 4.08
CA GLU A 54 6.05 -5.87 4.53
C GLU A 54 7.52 -6.11 4.17
N LYS A 55 7.93 -5.78 2.94
CA LYS A 55 9.27 -6.09 2.41
C LYS A 55 10.28 -4.96 2.62
N GLY A 56 9.82 -3.75 2.94
CA GLY A 56 10.63 -2.55 3.08
C GLY A 56 11.14 -1.96 1.76
N THR A 57 10.73 -2.51 0.61
CA THR A 57 11.14 -2.07 -0.73
C THR A 57 10.00 -2.20 -1.73
N ASP A 58 10.10 -1.53 -2.87
CA ASP A 58 9.07 -1.56 -3.90
C ASP A 58 9.01 -2.93 -4.59
N ALA A 59 7.80 -3.51 -4.66
CA ALA A 59 7.56 -4.77 -5.33
C ALA A 59 7.57 -4.61 -6.86
N ALA A 60 8.00 -5.66 -7.56
CA ALA A 60 7.92 -5.70 -9.02
C ALA A 60 6.45 -5.72 -9.49
N GLN A 61 6.16 -5.13 -10.65
CA GLN A 61 4.78 -5.04 -11.18
C GLN A 61 4.11 -6.42 -11.34
N LEU A 62 4.87 -7.45 -11.71
CA LEU A 62 4.38 -8.83 -11.79
C LEU A 62 3.98 -9.40 -10.42
N GLU A 63 4.74 -9.07 -9.38
CA GLU A 63 4.44 -9.48 -8.00
C GLU A 63 3.17 -8.78 -7.50
N VAL A 64 3.05 -7.47 -7.73
CA VAL A 64 1.83 -6.71 -7.41
C VAL A 64 0.61 -7.32 -8.10
N THR A 65 0.73 -7.69 -9.38
CA THR A 65 -0.38 -8.30 -10.13
C THR A 65 -0.75 -9.69 -9.59
N GLY A 66 0.26 -10.53 -9.33
CA GLY A 66 0.05 -11.87 -8.78
C GLY A 66 -0.61 -11.81 -7.41
N THR A 67 -0.08 -10.96 -6.53
CA THR A 67 -0.64 -10.76 -5.18
C THR A 67 -2.03 -10.14 -5.25
N ARG A 68 -2.31 -9.19 -6.15
CA ARG A 68 -3.66 -8.64 -6.34
C ARG A 68 -4.67 -9.74 -6.66
N LEU A 69 -4.34 -10.62 -7.61
CA LEU A 69 -5.24 -11.72 -7.98
C LEU A 69 -5.43 -12.71 -6.83
N ALA A 70 -4.37 -13.02 -6.08
CA ALA A 70 -4.45 -13.88 -4.91
C ALA A 70 -5.33 -13.27 -3.80
N VAL A 71 -5.13 -11.98 -3.48
CA VAL A 71 -5.93 -11.23 -2.52
C VAL A 71 -7.39 -11.16 -2.97
N GLN A 72 -7.66 -10.82 -4.24
CA GLN A 72 -9.04 -10.79 -4.77
C GLN A 72 -9.72 -12.14 -4.59
N THR A 73 -9.05 -13.22 -5.00
CA THR A 73 -9.58 -14.57 -4.89
C THR A 73 -9.86 -14.92 -3.43
N TRP A 74 -8.90 -14.64 -2.55
CA TRP A 74 -9.05 -14.88 -1.12
C TRP A 74 -10.23 -14.11 -0.52
N CYS A 75 -10.35 -12.82 -0.80
CA CYS A 75 -11.47 -11.99 -0.35
C CYS A 75 -12.82 -12.50 -0.83
N GLN A 76 -12.88 -13.14 -2.01
CA GLN A 76 -14.12 -13.70 -2.56
C GLN A 76 -14.46 -15.09 -2.00
N THR A 77 -13.47 -15.88 -1.56
CA THR A 77 -13.68 -17.30 -1.22
C THR A 77 -13.46 -17.66 0.25
N ALA A 78 -12.56 -16.98 0.94
CA ALA A 78 -12.10 -17.36 2.29
C ALA A 78 -12.09 -16.19 3.28
N GLY A 79 -11.90 -14.97 2.80
CA GLY A 79 -12.01 -13.75 3.58
C GLY A 79 -13.46 -13.40 3.91
N THR A 80 -13.63 -12.52 4.88
CA THR A 80 -14.91 -11.86 5.18
C THR A 80 -14.88 -10.41 4.64
N PRO A 81 -16.03 -9.72 4.49
CA PRO A 81 -16.04 -8.32 4.07
C PRO A 81 -15.11 -7.41 4.90
N GLU A 82 -15.02 -7.69 6.21
CA GLU A 82 -14.21 -6.94 7.18
C GLU A 82 -12.75 -7.39 7.25
N SER A 83 -12.40 -8.52 6.63
CA SER A 83 -11.04 -9.03 6.60
C SER A 83 -10.12 -8.05 5.88
N LYS A 84 -8.91 -7.90 6.39
CA LYS A 84 -7.91 -7.03 5.79
C LYS A 84 -7.11 -7.76 4.72
N ILE A 85 -6.74 -7.09 3.64
CA ILE A 85 -6.02 -7.74 2.55
C ILE A 85 -4.65 -8.31 2.94
N LYS A 86 -3.99 -7.79 3.98
CA LYS A 86 -2.73 -8.35 4.52
C LYS A 86 -2.88 -9.72 5.17
N GLU A 87 -4.11 -10.13 5.49
CA GLU A 87 -4.40 -11.46 6.03
C GLU A 87 -4.49 -12.51 4.91
N ALA A 88 -4.61 -12.08 3.65
CA ALA A 88 -4.62 -12.99 2.52
C ALA A 88 -3.23 -13.65 2.36
N PRO A 89 -3.18 -14.95 2.02
CA PRO A 89 -1.95 -15.60 1.61
C PRO A 89 -1.41 -14.92 0.35
N HIS A 90 -0.29 -14.24 0.49
CA HIS A 90 0.41 -13.56 -0.60
C HIS A 90 1.67 -14.34 -1.01
N LEU A 91 2.09 -14.15 -2.26
CA LEU A 91 3.22 -14.86 -2.88
C LEU A 91 4.58 -14.21 -2.56
#